data_AF-A0A0D2IDV5-F1
#
_entry.id   AF-A0A0D2IDV5-F1
#
_cell.length_a   1.000
_cell.length_b   1.000
_cell.length_c   1.000
_cell.angle_alpha   90.00
_cell.angle_beta   90.00
_cell.angle_gamma   90.00
#
_symmetry.space_group_name_H-M   'P 1'
#
loop_
_entity.id
_entity.type
_entity.pdbx_description
1 polymer ?
#
loop_
_entity_poly.entity_id
_entity_poly.type
_entity_poly.pdbx_seq_one_letter_code
_entity_poly.pdbx_strand_id
1 'polypeptide(L)'
;MLFAASAVAATVTEESEPEYSLQKRGGFYLDGFKIFKRKRNAHACMMSIVFIVLFPLGAISLHLPLRGVRVVQFIHAPIQILGMAMMIGAMGLGIDIADNDLDYFASGTSTKAHVVIGLLACSALILFQPALGLLQHCHFKKTGKKSVFAYIHRWLGRIAICLGWINSGLGFQLVPISLVATHSLVRNFVIMGVLGGIWFFLIGWDGYRHHWAKKDKLGAYRLGWERGVVLRGQRAEEEGIKDNKPESGSPMDQLNRK
;
A
#
# COMPACT_ATOMS: atom_id res chain seq x y z
N MET A 1 -84.10 35.82 -11.47
CA MET A 1 -83.97 34.38 -11.74
C MET A 1 -82.58 34.12 -12.28
N LEU A 2 -81.90 33.14 -11.67
CA LEU A 2 -80.52 32.72 -11.86
C LEU A 2 -80.30 31.92 -13.16
N PHE A 3 -79.02 31.69 -13.45
CA PHE A 3 -78.40 30.66 -14.30
C PHE A 3 -78.06 31.02 -15.75
N ALA A 4 -76.77 31.25 -16.00
CA ALA A 4 -76.00 30.61 -17.08
C ALA A 4 -74.50 30.95 -16.95
N ALA A 5 -73.79 30.25 -16.08
CA ALA A 5 -72.32 30.23 -16.09
C ALA A 5 -71.83 28.90 -15.51
N SER A 6 -71.75 27.86 -16.34
CA SER A 6 -70.89 26.69 -16.13
C SER A 6 -71.04 25.74 -17.31
N ALA A 7 -69.93 25.52 -18.04
CA ALA A 7 -69.57 24.25 -18.70
C ALA A 7 -68.44 24.41 -19.75
N VAL A 8 -67.42 25.25 -19.50
CA VAL A 8 -66.24 25.32 -20.40
C VAL A 8 -64.91 25.15 -19.65
N ALA A 9 -64.93 24.93 -18.33
CA ALA A 9 -63.71 24.80 -17.53
C ALA A 9 -63.28 23.34 -17.24
N ALA A 10 -63.99 22.33 -17.76
CA ALA A 10 -63.78 20.93 -17.39
C ALA A 10 -63.05 20.08 -18.46
N THR A 11 -62.72 20.62 -19.63
CA THR A 11 -62.14 19.82 -20.74
C THR A 11 -60.65 20.08 -21.01
N VAL A 12 -59.96 20.87 -20.17
CA VAL A 12 -58.52 21.19 -20.37
C VAL A 12 -57.61 20.60 -19.27
N THR A 13 -58.18 19.96 -18.25
CA THR A 13 -57.44 19.58 -17.03
C THR A 13 -57.13 18.08 -16.86
N GLU A 14 -57.49 17.20 -17.79
CA GLU A 14 -57.22 15.75 -17.62
C GLU A 14 -56.10 15.18 -18.50
N GLU A 15 -55.69 15.85 -19.59
CA GLU A 15 -54.63 15.31 -20.48
C GLU A 15 -53.20 15.76 -20.13
N SER A 16 -53.02 16.86 -19.37
CA SER A 16 -51.69 17.42 -19.05
C SER A 16 -51.01 16.83 -17.80
N GLU A 17 -51.80 16.32 -16.85
CA GLU A 17 -51.33 15.72 -15.60
C GLU A 17 -50.61 14.36 -15.75
N PRO A 18 -51.06 13.40 -16.59
CA PRO A 18 -50.36 12.13 -16.75
C PRO A 18 -49.00 12.31 -17.44
N GLU A 19 -48.90 13.20 -18.43
CA GLU A 19 -47.65 13.46 -19.13
C GLU A 19 -46.64 14.19 -18.24
N TYR A 20 -47.07 15.21 -17.50
CA TYR A 20 -46.22 15.94 -16.56
C TYR A 20 -45.70 15.06 -15.42
N SER A 21 -46.55 14.20 -14.85
CA SER A 21 -46.14 13.27 -13.79
C SER A 21 -45.20 12.17 -14.28
N LEU A 22 -45.39 11.65 -15.50
CA LEU A 22 -44.48 10.72 -16.15
C LEU A 22 -43.13 11.38 -16.48
N GLN A 23 -43.14 12.62 -16.97
CA GLN A 23 -41.91 13.38 -17.25
C GLN A 23 -41.15 13.73 -15.97
N LYS A 24 -41.84 14.15 -14.90
CA LYS A 24 -41.23 14.41 -13.59
C LYS A 24 -40.67 13.15 -12.96
N ARG A 25 -41.39 12.02 -13.05
CA ARG A 25 -40.88 10.71 -12.62
C ARG A 25 -39.66 10.31 -13.45
N GLY A 26 -39.74 10.39 -14.78
CA GLY A 26 -38.64 10.09 -15.69
C GLY A 26 -37.41 10.95 -15.43
N GLY A 27 -37.58 12.26 -15.23
CA GLY A 27 -36.53 13.20 -14.86
C GLY A 27 -35.88 12.86 -13.52
N PHE A 28 -36.68 12.55 -12.50
CA PHE A 28 -36.18 12.16 -11.18
C PHE A 28 -35.31 10.88 -11.22
N TYR A 29 -35.76 9.84 -11.94
CA TYR A 29 -34.97 8.61 -12.10
C TYR A 29 -33.71 8.83 -12.95
N LEU A 30 -33.80 9.62 -14.02
CA LEU A 30 -32.65 9.97 -14.85
C LEU A 30 -31.59 10.77 -14.07
N ASP A 31 -32.03 11.70 -13.22
CA ASP A 31 -31.16 12.51 -12.37
C ASP A 31 -30.50 11.65 -11.28
N GLY A 32 -31.25 10.79 -10.60
CA GLY A 32 -30.71 9.83 -9.64
C GLY A 32 -29.65 8.92 -10.25
N PHE A 33 -29.94 8.31 -11.40
CA PHE A 33 -28.99 7.46 -12.12
C PHE A 33 -27.75 8.22 -12.59
N LYS A 34 -27.91 9.48 -13.02
CA LYS A 34 -26.80 10.34 -13.41
C LYS A 34 -25.90 10.70 -12.22
N ILE A 35 -26.48 10.96 -11.05
CA ILE A 35 -25.77 11.20 -9.80
C ILE A 35 -24.98 9.95 -9.40
N PHE A 36 -25.62 8.78 -9.38
CA PHE A 36 -24.96 7.50 -9.10
C PHE A 36 -23.74 7.27 -9.99
N LYS A 37 -23.89 7.45 -11.31
CA LYS A 37 -22.77 7.32 -12.27
C LYS A 37 -21.62 8.27 -11.96
N ARG A 38 -21.92 9.53 -11.57
CA ARG A 38 -20.91 10.52 -11.21
C ARG A 38 -20.18 10.14 -9.92
N LYS A 39 -20.91 9.77 -8.85
CA LYS A 39 -20.33 9.31 -7.58
C LYS A 39 -19.40 8.12 -7.80
N ARG A 40 -19.88 7.10 -8.52
CA ARG A 40 -19.11 5.89 -8.84
C ARG A 40 -17.84 6.19 -9.63
N ASN A 41 -17.95 7.01 -10.68
CA ASN A 41 -16.80 7.37 -11.50
C ASN A 41 -15.79 8.22 -10.69
N ALA A 42 -16.25 9.11 -9.82
CA ALA A 42 -15.40 9.88 -8.93
C ALA A 42 -14.66 8.98 -7.92
N HIS A 43 -15.38 8.06 -7.25
CA HIS A 43 -14.79 7.05 -6.36
C HIS A 43 -13.70 6.25 -7.08
N ALA A 44 -14.03 5.65 -8.23
CA ALA A 44 -13.10 4.82 -8.99
C ALA A 44 -11.86 5.60 -9.45
N CYS A 45 -12.05 6.82 -9.97
CA CYS A 45 -10.95 7.67 -10.42
C CYS A 45 -10.03 8.07 -9.26
N MET A 46 -10.58 8.57 -8.17
CA MET A 46 -9.81 9.00 -7.00
C MET A 46 -9.07 7.83 -6.34
N MET A 47 -9.73 6.68 -6.15
CA MET A 47 -9.08 5.49 -5.59
C MET A 47 -7.96 4.97 -6.49
N SER A 48 -8.14 5.00 -7.80
CA SER A 48 -7.10 4.59 -8.75
C SER A 48 -5.88 5.51 -8.66
N ILE A 49 -6.08 6.83 -8.65
CA ILE A 49 -4.98 7.81 -8.48
C ILE A 49 -4.24 7.57 -7.17
N VAL A 50 -4.97 7.35 -6.07
CA VAL A 50 -4.37 7.14 -4.74
C VAL A 50 -3.51 5.86 -4.71
N PHE A 51 -4.08 4.71 -5.07
CA PHE A 51 -3.42 3.41 -4.87
C PHE A 51 -2.45 3.01 -5.99
N ILE A 52 -2.63 3.53 -7.21
CA ILE A 52 -1.73 3.23 -8.34
C ILE A 52 -0.62 4.28 -8.45
N VAL A 53 -0.90 5.53 -8.08
CA VAL A 53 0.05 6.64 -8.29
C VAL A 53 0.58 7.18 -6.97
N LEU A 54 -0.25 7.81 -6.13
CA LEU A 54 0.24 8.59 -4.98
C LEU A 54 0.94 7.73 -3.92
N PHE A 55 0.35 6.61 -3.49
CA PHE A 55 0.97 5.76 -2.48
C PHE A 55 2.26 5.07 -2.97
N PRO A 56 2.30 4.47 -4.18
CA PRO A 56 3.55 3.96 -4.74
C PRO A 56 4.62 5.04 -4.91
N LEU A 57 4.26 6.24 -5.41
CA LEU A 57 5.20 7.36 -5.51
C LEU A 57 5.75 7.77 -4.15
N GLY A 58 4.89 7.85 -3.13
CA GLY A 58 5.32 8.12 -1.76
C GLY A 58 6.29 7.04 -1.25
N ALA A 59 6.05 5.76 -1.56
CA ALA A 59 6.97 4.69 -1.19
C ALA A 59 8.33 4.78 -1.92
N ILE A 60 8.32 5.09 -3.22
CA ILE A 60 9.52 5.21 -4.06
C ILE A 60 10.33 6.46 -3.69
N SER A 61 9.70 7.52 -3.22
CA SER A 61 10.39 8.77 -2.85
C SER A 61 11.55 8.55 -1.87
N LEU A 62 11.46 7.56 -0.99
CA LEU A 62 12.51 7.21 -0.03
C LEU A 62 13.77 6.59 -0.65
N HIS A 63 13.68 6.13 -1.90
CA HIS A 63 14.79 5.52 -2.64
C HIS A 63 15.54 6.54 -3.50
N LEU A 64 15.03 7.77 -3.64
CA LEU A 64 15.70 8.82 -4.39
C LEU A 64 16.97 9.29 -3.64
N PRO A 65 18.14 9.27 -4.29
CA PRO A 65 19.42 9.66 -3.67
C PRO A 65 19.58 11.19 -3.63
N LEU A 66 18.62 11.91 -3.03
CA LEU A 66 18.69 13.35 -2.85
C LEU A 66 19.55 13.67 -1.61
N ARG A 67 20.84 13.91 -1.83
CA ARG A 67 21.77 14.35 -0.78
C ARG A 67 21.36 15.74 -0.27
N GLY A 68 21.27 15.91 1.05
CA GLY A 68 20.99 17.20 1.70
C GLY A 68 19.52 17.55 1.93
N VAL A 69 18.57 16.82 1.34
CA VAL A 69 17.13 17.05 1.53
C VAL A 69 16.56 16.07 2.55
N ARG A 70 15.73 16.55 3.48
CA ARG A 70 14.94 15.68 4.37
C ARG A 70 13.75 15.10 3.60
N VAL A 71 14.04 14.17 2.68
CA VAL A 71 13.08 13.51 1.76
C VAL A 71 11.79 13.06 2.47
N VAL A 72 11.92 12.49 3.67
CA VAL A 72 10.78 12.00 4.46
C VAL A 72 9.77 13.13 4.76
N GLN A 73 10.24 14.31 5.16
CA GLN A 73 9.39 15.41 5.60
C GLN A 73 8.89 16.27 4.43
N PHE A 74 9.70 16.45 3.40
CA PHE A 74 9.39 17.39 2.31
C PHE A 74 8.80 16.74 1.07
N ILE A 75 8.96 15.43 0.89
CA ILE A 75 8.49 14.72 -0.31
C ILE A 75 7.53 13.61 0.09
N HIS A 76 7.97 12.69 0.95
CA HIS A 76 7.14 11.56 1.34
C HIS A 76 5.89 12.01 2.09
N ALA A 77 6.03 12.76 3.18
CA ALA A 77 4.89 13.16 4.01
C ALA A 77 3.83 13.97 3.25
N PRO A 78 4.16 14.99 2.43
CA PRO A 78 3.15 15.73 1.66
C PRO A 78 2.38 14.86 0.66
N ILE A 79 3.08 13.98 -0.08
CA ILE A 79 2.45 13.05 -1.03
C ILE A 79 1.51 12.09 -0.28
N GLN A 80 1.94 11.58 0.89
CA GLN A 80 1.11 10.68 1.70
C GLN A 80 -0.10 11.39 2.30
N ILE A 81 0.05 12.62 2.79
CA ILE A 81 -1.07 13.41 3.32
C ILE A 81 -2.10 13.70 2.23
N LEU A 82 -1.64 14.11 1.04
CA LEU A 82 -2.53 14.33 -0.12
C LEU A 82 -3.24 13.03 -0.51
N GLY A 83 -2.49 11.93 -0.66
CA GLY A 83 -3.06 10.63 -0.97
C GLY A 83 -4.07 10.17 0.07
N MET A 84 -3.80 10.37 1.34
CA MET A 84 -4.69 10.01 2.45
C MET A 84 -5.97 10.84 2.45
N ALA A 85 -5.88 12.15 2.24
CA ALA A 85 -7.06 13.02 2.15
C ALA A 85 -7.96 12.60 0.97
N MET A 86 -7.38 12.37 -0.20
CA MET A 86 -8.12 11.86 -1.37
C MET A 86 -8.73 10.48 -1.10
N MET A 87 -8.00 9.58 -0.45
CA MET A 87 -8.48 8.24 -0.08
C MET A 87 -9.70 8.32 0.84
N ILE A 88 -9.67 9.18 1.86
CA ILE A 88 -10.79 9.33 2.80
C ILE A 88 -12.03 9.84 2.06
N GLY A 89 -11.89 10.87 1.23
CA GLY A 89 -13.01 11.38 0.42
C GLY A 89 -13.58 10.34 -0.54
N ALA A 90 -12.70 9.60 -1.22
CA ALA A 90 -13.10 8.52 -2.11
C ALA A 90 -13.75 7.35 -1.35
N MET A 91 -13.26 7.01 -0.15
CA MET A 91 -13.84 5.98 0.70
C MET A 91 -15.25 6.38 1.14
N GLY A 92 -15.44 7.65 1.52
CA GLY A 92 -16.75 8.21 1.84
C GLY A 92 -17.74 8.08 0.68
N LEU A 93 -17.32 8.40 -0.55
CA LEU A 93 -18.14 8.17 -1.74
C LEU A 93 -18.46 6.68 -1.96
N GLY A 94 -17.51 5.78 -1.68
CA GLY A 94 -17.73 4.34 -1.81
C GLY A 94 -18.73 3.80 -0.78
N ILE A 95 -18.67 4.29 0.45
CA ILE A 95 -19.63 3.97 1.52
C ILE A 95 -21.02 4.48 1.14
N ASP A 96 -21.13 5.74 0.71
CA ASP A 96 -22.39 6.35 0.27
C ASP A 96 -23.05 5.55 -0.86
N ILE A 97 -22.26 5.11 -1.85
CA ILE A 97 -22.77 4.24 -2.93
C ILE A 97 -23.20 2.87 -2.39
N ALA A 98 -22.40 2.26 -1.51
CA ALA A 98 -22.68 0.94 -0.99
C ALA A 98 -23.92 0.92 -0.09
N ASP A 99 -24.16 1.99 0.67
CA ASP A 99 -25.26 2.11 1.62
C ASP A 99 -26.53 2.64 0.92
N ASN A 100 -26.46 3.80 0.28
CA ASN A 100 -27.63 4.52 -0.21
C ASN A 100 -28.08 4.12 -1.62
N ASP A 101 -27.17 3.63 -2.47
CA ASP A 101 -27.49 3.33 -3.87
C ASP A 101 -27.57 1.81 -4.16
N LEU A 102 -26.95 0.96 -3.34
CA LEU A 102 -26.81 -0.48 -3.59
C LEU A 102 -27.23 -1.40 -2.43
N ASP A 103 -27.56 -0.86 -1.26
CA ASP A 103 -28.01 -1.61 -0.07
C ASP A 103 -27.09 -2.79 0.33
N TYR A 104 -25.76 -2.63 0.15
CA TYR A 104 -24.76 -3.66 0.44
C TYR A 104 -24.53 -3.92 1.93
N PHE A 105 -25.04 -3.05 2.80
CA PHE A 105 -25.00 -3.20 4.26
C PHE A 105 -26.34 -3.67 4.86
N ALA A 106 -27.39 -3.82 4.06
CA ALA A 106 -28.68 -4.30 4.53
C ALA A 106 -28.58 -5.77 4.98
N SER A 107 -29.36 -6.13 6.02
CA SER A 107 -29.32 -7.46 6.67
C SER A 107 -29.67 -8.65 5.75
N GLY A 108 -30.22 -8.39 4.56
CA GLY A 108 -30.53 -9.40 3.54
C GLY A 108 -29.57 -9.46 2.34
N THR A 109 -28.57 -8.57 2.27
CA THR A 109 -27.68 -8.46 1.11
C THR A 109 -26.26 -8.91 1.46
N SER A 110 -25.65 -9.72 0.59
CA SER A 110 -24.24 -10.12 0.78
C SER A 110 -23.30 -8.97 0.42
N THR A 111 -22.57 -8.45 1.41
CA THR A 111 -21.56 -7.41 1.19
C THR A 111 -20.46 -7.94 0.27
N LYS A 112 -20.21 -7.24 -0.83
CA LYS A 112 -19.22 -7.65 -1.84
C LYS A 112 -17.81 -7.59 -1.29
N ALA A 113 -16.95 -8.54 -1.70
CA ALA A 113 -15.55 -8.61 -1.28
C ALA A 113 -14.77 -7.31 -1.50
N HIS A 114 -15.06 -6.59 -2.60
CA HIS A 114 -14.47 -5.27 -2.88
C HIS A 114 -14.71 -4.24 -1.75
N VAL A 115 -15.92 -4.22 -1.18
CA VAL A 115 -16.29 -3.29 -0.11
C VAL A 115 -15.58 -3.66 1.18
N VAL A 116 -15.58 -4.96 1.53
CA VAL A 116 -14.95 -5.45 2.76
C VAL A 116 -13.44 -5.22 2.73
N ILE A 117 -12.76 -5.63 1.67
CA ILE A 117 -11.30 -5.48 1.52
C ILE A 117 -10.93 -4.00 1.46
N GLY A 118 -11.70 -3.20 0.70
CA GLY A 118 -11.50 -1.77 0.59
C GLY A 118 -11.59 -1.05 1.94
N LEU A 119 -12.64 -1.32 2.72
CA LEU A 119 -12.82 -0.75 4.06
C LEU A 119 -11.72 -1.16 5.03
N LEU A 120 -11.37 -2.45 5.08
CA LEU A 120 -10.30 -2.93 5.95
C LEU A 120 -8.95 -2.28 5.61
N ALA A 121 -8.59 -2.25 4.32
CA ALA A 121 -7.34 -1.66 3.87
C ALA A 121 -7.30 -0.14 4.15
N CYS A 122 -8.35 0.60 3.78
CA CYS A 122 -8.41 2.05 4.01
C CYS A 122 -8.42 2.40 5.49
N SER A 123 -9.19 1.68 6.31
CA SER A 123 -9.24 1.92 7.76
C SER A 123 -7.89 1.65 8.43
N ALA A 124 -7.21 0.57 8.03
CA ALA A 124 -5.87 0.26 8.52
C ALA A 124 -4.85 1.35 8.13
N LEU A 125 -4.95 1.87 6.90
CA LEU A 125 -4.12 2.98 6.43
C LEU A 125 -4.40 4.27 7.21
N ILE A 126 -5.67 4.63 7.44
CA ILE A 126 -6.04 5.87 8.14
C ILE A 126 -5.55 5.86 9.60
N LEU A 127 -5.71 4.74 10.29
CA LEU A 127 -5.42 4.67 11.72
C LEU A 127 -3.94 4.37 12.00
N PHE A 128 -3.40 3.33 11.36
CA PHE A 128 -2.10 2.79 11.76
C PHE A 128 -0.93 3.43 11.01
N GLN A 129 -1.05 3.74 9.72
CA GLN A 129 0.08 4.32 8.97
C GLN A 129 0.59 5.64 9.54
N PRO A 130 -0.25 6.68 9.74
CA PRO A 130 0.22 7.95 10.27
C PRO A 130 0.74 7.81 11.71
N ALA A 131 0.07 7.00 12.55
CA ALA A 131 0.52 6.74 13.91
C ALA A 131 1.92 6.10 13.94
N LEU A 132 2.12 5.01 13.18
CA LEU A 132 3.42 4.34 13.10
C LEU A 132 4.50 5.22 12.47
N GLY A 133 4.14 6.03 11.47
CA GLY A 133 5.04 6.97 10.81
C GLY A 133 5.52 8.06 11.78
N LEU A 134 4.60 8.64 12.56
CA LEU A 134 4.92 9.65 13.56
C LEU A 134 5.76 9.08 14.71
N LEU A 135 5.40 7.91 15.24
CA LEU A 135 6.17 7.22 16.28
C LEU A 135 7.60 6.95 15.83
N GLN A 136 7.78 6.44 14.60
CA GLN A 136 9.11 6.24 14.04
C GLN A 136 9.86 7.56 13.84
N HIS A 137 9.19 8.62 13.38
CA HIS A 137 9.83 9.92 13.20
C HIS A 137 10.33 10.50 14.53
N CYS A 138 9.50 10.45 15.57
CA CYS A 138 9.86 10.86 16.93
C CYS A 138 11.02 10.03 17.49
N HIS A 139 10.99 8.71 17.29
CA HIS A 139 12.08 7.82 17.72
C HIS A 139 13.40 8.13 16.99
N PHE A 140 13.34 8.35 15.68
CA PHE A 140 14.51 8.66 14.87
C PHE A 140 15.14 10.00 15.28
N LYS A 141 14.33 11.03 15.59
CA LYS A 141 14.84 12.30 16.11
C LYS A 141 15.58 12.16 17.45
N LYS A 142 15.17 11.21 18.30
CA LYS A 142 15.79 10.99 19.62
C LYS A 142 17.03 10.11 19.57
N THR A 143 17.02 9.06 18.74
CA THR A 143 18.04 7.99 18.81
C THR A 143 18.92 7.89 17.56
N GLY A 144 18.53 8.54 16.45
CA GLY A 144 19.15 8.37 15.14
C GLY A 144 18.97 6.97 14.53
N LYS A 145 18.21 6.07 15.17
CA LYS A 145 18.07 4.67 14.78
C LYS A 145 16.66 4.34 14.30
N LYS A 146 16.56 3.31 13.45
CA LYS A 146 15.28 2.73 13.02
C LYS A 146 14.67 1.93 14.16
N SER A 147 13.42 2.23 14.54
CA SER A 147 12.67 1.43 15.52
C SER A 147 11.92 0.29 14.86
N VAL A 148 11.34 -0.60 15.67
CA VAL A 148 10.40 -1.64 15.22
C VAL A 148 9.22 -1.03 14.44
N PHE A 149 8.73 0.15 14.85
CA PHE A 149 7.64 0.86 14.17
C PHE A 149 7.97 1.18 12.71
N ALA A 150 9.25 1.44 12.38
CA ALA A 150 9.69 1.66 11.00
C ALA A 150 9.43 0.44 10.11
N TYR A 151 9.68 -0.76 10.65
CA TYR A 151 9.50 -2.01 9.93
C TYR A 151 8.03 -2.33 9.75
N ILE A 152 7.22 -2.16 10.80
CA ILE A 152 5.77 -2.38 10.75
C ILE A 152 5.13 -1.39 9.78
N HIS A 153 5.44 -0.09 9.88
CA HIS A 153 4.96 0.96 8.97
C HIS A 153 5.22 0.59 7.50
N ARG A 154 6.47 0.19 7.20
CA ARG A 154 6.90 -0.20 5.85
C ARG A 154 6.16 -1.42 5.31
N TRP A 155 6.02 -2.48 6.12
CA TRP A 155 5.35 -3.71 5.68
C TRP A 155 3.85 -3.54 5.55
N LEU A 156 3.21 -2.86 6.50
CA LEU A 156 1.80 -2.53 6.42
C LEU A 156 1.50 -1.72 5.15
N GLY A 157 2.37 -0.78 4.77
CA GLY A 157 2.17 0.05 3.59
C GLY A 157 2.27 -0.77 2.30
N ARG A 158 3.22 -1.71 2.24
CA ARG A 158 3.38 -2.63 1.10
C ARG A 158 2.18 -3.55 0.94
N ILE A 159 1.72 -4.15 2.03
CA ILE A 159 0.55 -5.03 2.03
C ILE A 159 -0.68 -4.24 1.58
N ALA A 160 -0.87 -3.03 2.09
CA ALA A 160 -2.00 -2.18 1.73
C ALA A 160 -2.00 -1.75 0.25
N ILE A 161 -0.83 -1.45 -0.34
CA ILE A 161 -0.72 -1.17 -1.79
C ILE A 161 -1.14 -2.40 -2.60
N CYS A 162 -0.63 -3.59 -2.26
CA CYS A 162 -1.00 -4.84 -2.93
C CYS A 162 -2.51 -5.14 -2.80
N LEU A 163 -3.07 -4.97 -1.60
CA LEU A 163 -4.50 -5.10 -1.36
C LEU A 163 -5.30 -4.09 -2.18
N GLY A 164 -4.81 -2.86 -2.32
CA GLY A 164 -5.42 -1.83 -3.16
C GLY A 164 -5.50 -2.23 -4.63
N TRP A 165 -4.46 -2.84 -5.20
CA TRP A 165 -4.47 -3.32 -6.58
C TRP A 165 -5.41 -4.49 -6.79
N ILE A 166 -5.40 -5.46 -5.87
CA ILE A 166 -6.38 -6.58 -5.88
C ILE A 166 -7.80 -6.01 -5.77
N ASN A 167 -8.01 -5.07 -4.86
CA ASN A 167 -9.31 -4.44 -4.64
C ASN A 167 -9.78 -3.62 -5.84
N SER A 168 -8.87 -2.98 -6.58
CA SER A 168 -9.17 -2.30 -7.83
C SER A 168 -9.71 -3.29 -8.86
N GLY A 169 -9.09 -4.46 -9.00
CA GLY A 169 -9.58 -5.55 -9.86
C GLY A 169 -10.98 -6.02 -9.48
N LEU A 170 -11.23 -6.25 -8.18
CA LEU A 170 -12.56 -6.61 -7.68
C LEU A 170 -13.62 -5.53 -7.93
N GLY A 171 -13.24 -4.25 -7.86
CA GLY A 171 -14.13 -3.13 -8.16
C GLY A 171 -14.62 -3.12 -9.60
N PHE A 172 -13.75 -3.45 -10.56
CA PHE A 172 -14.15 -3.57 -11.97
C PHE A 172 -15.10 -4.74 -12.22
N GLN A 173 -15.00 -5.84 -11.45
CA GLN A 173 -15.93 -6.97 -11.56
C GLN A 173 -17.36 -6.62 -11.11
N LEU A 174 -17.52 -5.59 -10.27
CA LEU A 174 -18.84 -5.13 -9.81
C LEU A 174 -19.56 -4.26 -10.83
N VAL A 175 -18.87 -3.76 -11.85
CA VAL A 175 -19.46 -2.81 -12.81
C VAL A 175 -19.68 -3.52 -14.15
N PRO A 176 -20.91 -3.51 -14.70
CA PRO A 176 -21.13 -4.05 -16.03
C PRO A 176 -20.34 -3.28 -17.09
N ILE A 177 -19.77 -4.01 -18.04
CA ILE A 177 -18.84 -3.51 -19.08
C ILE A 177 -19.47 -2.37 -19.90
N SER A 178 -20.80 -2.34 -20.05
CA SER A 178 -21.53 -1.27 -20.75
C SER A 178 -21.46 0.10 -20.06
N LEU A 179 -21.18 0.14 -18.74
CA LEU A 179 -21.14 1.39 -17.98
C LEU A 179 -19.73 1.97 -17.82
N VAL A 180 -18.69 1.28 -18.29
CA VAL A 180 -17.29 1.72 -18.23
C VAL A 180 -16.71 1.68 -19.63
N ALA A 181 -16.18 2.80 -20.10
CA ALA A 181 -15.48 2.82 -21.38
C ALA A 181 -14.29 1.86 -21.35
N THR A 182 -14.24 0.91 -22.27
CA THR A 182 -13.18 -0.11 -22.37
C THR A 182 -11.78 0.49 -22.33
N HIS A 183 -11.57 1.64 -22.98
CA HIS A 183 -10.29 2.37 -22.95
C HIS A 183 -9.87 2.82 -21.55
N SER A 184 -10.82 3.18 -20.67
CA SER A 184 -10.52 3.56 -19.30
C SER A 184 -10.04 2.38 -18.47
N LEU A 185 -10.62 1.20 -18.69
CA LEU A 185 -10.21 -0.04 -18.05
C LEU A 185 -8.80 -0.42 -18.50
N VAL A 186 -8.55 -0.47 -19.81
CA VAL A 186 -7.24 -0.82 -20.37
C VAL A 186 -6.16 0.13 -19.86
N ARG A 187 -6.40 1.45 -19.90
CA ARG A 187 -5.45 2.44 -19.39
C ARG A 187 -5.13 2.21 -17.91
N ASN A 188 -6.12 1.93 -17.08
CA ASN A 188 -5.90 1.71 -15.65
C ASN A 188 -5.01 0.48 -15.38
N PHE A 189 -5.30 -0.65 -16.04
CA PHE A 189 -4.49 -1.86 -15.89
C PHE A 189 -3.08 -1.71 -16.48
N VAL A 190 -2.92 -1.00 -17.59
CA VAL A 190 -1.59 -0.70 -18.16
C VAL A 190 -0.77 0.15 -17.20
N ILE A 191 -1.34 1.24 -16.66
CA ILE A 191 -0.64 2.10 -15.69
C ILE A 191 -0.29 1.30 -14.42
N MET A 192 -1.23 0.51 -13.91
CA MET A 192 -0.99 -0.36 -12.75
C MET A 192 0.13 -1.37 -13.02
N GLY A 193 0.16 -1.99 -14.21
CA GLY A 193 1.20 -2.94 -14.59
C GLY A 193 2.58 -2.29 -14.70
N VAL A 194 2.68 -1.12 -15.35
CA VAL A 194 3.95 -0.39 -15.51
C VAL A 194 4.46 0.12 -14.16
N LEU A 195 3.63 0.85 -13.41
CA LEU A 195 4.03 1.40 -12.11
C LEU A 195 4.27 0.30 -11.07
N GLY A 196 3.44 -0.75 -11.09
CA GLY A 196 3.62 -1.91 -10.23
C GLY A 196 4.91 -2.67 -10.55
N GLY A 197 5.23 -2.84 -11.84
CA GLY A 197 6.49 -3.43 -12.29
C GLY A 197 7.71 -2.63 -11.83
N ILE A 198 7.69 -1.30 -11.99
CA ILE A 198 8.74 -0.41 -11.49
C ILE A 198 8.89 -0.54 -9.98
N TRP A 199 7.79 -0.57 -9.24
CA TRP A 199 7.79 -0.67 -7.79
C TRP A 199 8.38 -2.01 -7.30
N PHE A 200 7.96 -3.13 -7.88
CA PHE A 200 8.53 -4.44 -7.56
C PHE A 200 10.01 -4.52 -7.93
N PHE A 201 10.41 -3.97 -9.08
CA PHE A 201 11.80 -3.87 -9.48
C PHE A 201 12.63 -3.09 -8.45
N LEU A 202 12.17 -1.92 -8.02
CA LEU A 202 12.87 -1.09 -7.02
C LEU A 202 12.99 -1.80 -5.65
N ILE A 203 11.97 -2.55 -5.26
CA ILE A 203 12.00 -3.36 -4.03
C ILE A 203 13.00 -4.50 -4.16
N GLY A 204 12.97 -5.23 -5.27
CA GLY A 204 13.93 -6.30 -5.56
C GLY A 204 15.36 -5.76 -5.59
N TRP A 205 15.57 -4.61 -6.22
CA TRP A 205 16.84 -3.91 -6.27
C TRP A 205 17.36 -3.47 -4.89
N ASP A 206 16.48 -2.97 -4.01
CA ASP A 206 16.84 -2.64 -2.63
C ASP A 206 17.27 -3.88 -1.84
N GLY A 207 16.53 -4.99 -1.98
CA GLY A 207 16.88 -6.28 -1.39
C GLY A 207 18.21 -6.82 -1.91
N TYR A 208 18.43 -6.76 -3.22
CA TYR A 208 19.66 -7.16 -3.89
C TYR A 208 20.86 -6.35 -3.40
N ARG A 209 20.77 -5.01 -3.41
CA ARG A 209 21.85 -4.14 -2.91
C ARG A 209 22.19 -4.42 -1.45
N HIS A 210 21.19 -4.68 -0.61
CA HIS A 210 21.42 -5.00 0.79
C HIS A 210 22.12 -6.37 0.98
N HIS A 211 21.80 -7.36 0.15
CA HIS A 211 22.50 -8.64 0.15
C HIS A 211 23.96 -8.47 -0.28
N TRP A 212 24.23 -7.74 -1.36
CA TRP A 212 25.59 -7.52 -1.86
C TRP A 212 26.45 -6.74 -0.87
N ALA A 213 25.93 -5.66 -0.29
CA ALA A 213 26.65 -4.91 0.74
C ALA A 213 27.00 -5.77 1.99
N LYS A 214 26.18 -6.76 2.33
CA LYS A 214 26.51 -7.74 3.39
C LYS A 214 27.62 -8.70 2.97
N LYS A 215 27.60 -9.19 1.73
CA LYS A 215 28.66 -10.05 1.18
C LYS A 215 30.00 -9.31 1.17
N ASP A 216 30.03 -8.05 0.77
CA ASP A 216 31.24 -7.22 0.75
C ASP A 216 31.81 -7.02 2.17
N LYS A 217 30.95 -6.75 3.16
CA LYS A 217 31.37 -6.64 4.56
C LYS A 217 31.92 -7.96 5.10
N LEU A 218 31.24 -9.08 4.85
CA LEU A 218 31.71 -10.39 5.28
C LEU A 218 33.02 -10.78 4.58
N GLY A 219 33.19 -10.40 3.30
CA GLY A 219 34.44 -10.53 2.56
C GLY A 219 35.56 -9.70 3.17
N ALA A 220 35.29 -8.46 3.55
CA ALA A 220 36.25 -7.59 4.23
C ALA A 220 36.66 -8.13 5.62
N TYR A 221 35.70 -8.62 6.42
CA TYR A 221 36.01 -9.29 7.70
C TYR A 221 36.84 -10.55 7.50
N ARG A 222 36.52 -11.37 6.49
CA ARG A 222 37.27 -12.58 6.15
C ARG A 222 38.72 -12.22 5.74
N LEU A 223 38.91 -11.26 4.85
CA LEU A 223 40.23 -10.77 4.45
C LEU A 223 41.04 -10.18 5.61
N GLY A 224 40.38 -9.51 6.55
CA GLY A 224 41.00 -9.01 7.79
C GLY A 224 41.39 -10.15 8.75
N TRP A 225 40.54 -11.17 8.88
CA TRP A 225 40.81 -12.35 9.71
C TRP A 225 41.98 -13.16 9.18
N GLU A 226 41.98 -13.47 7.87
CA GLU A 226 43.07 -14.19 7.19
C GLU A 226 44.41 -13.46 7.37
N ARG A 227 44.45 -12.14 7.14
CA ARG A 227 45.66 -11.33 7.40
C ARG A 227 46.09 -11.37 8.87
N GLY A 228 45.14 -11.32 9.79
CA GLY A 228 45.43 -11.40 11.23
C GLY A 228 45.97 -12.77 11.66
N VAL A 229 45.55 -13.86 11.01
CA VAL A 229 46.07 -15.22 11.25
C VAL A 229 47.50 -15.32 10.72
N VAL A 230 47.75 -14.86 9.49
CA VAL A 230 49.09 -14.88 8.86
C VAL A 230 50.11 -14.10 9.67
N LEU A 231 49.78 -12.87 10.10
CA LEU A 231 50.68 -12.04 10.91
C LEU A 231 50.98 -12.66 12.29
N ARG A 232 50.03 -13.39 12.87
CA ARG A 232 50.20 -14.08 14.15
C ARG A 232 51.09 -15.31 14.02
N GLY A 233 50.99 -16.03 12.89
CA GLY A 233 51.90 -17.12 12.54
C GLY A 233 53.33 -16.63 12.34
N GLN A 234 53.52 -15.53 11.59
CA GLN A 234 54.83 -14.92 11.39
C GLN A 234 55.46 -14.43 12.70
N ARG A 235 54.65 -13.80 13.58
CA ARG A 235 55.13 -13.40 14.91
C ARG A 235 55.53 -14.59 15.78
N ALA A 236 54.79 -15.71 15.73
CA ALA A 236 55.13 -16.91 16.48
C ALA A 236 56.42 -17.58 15.99
N GLU A 237 56.70 -17.51 14.68
CA GLU A 237 57.97 -17.94 14.10
C GLU A 237 59.14 -17.01 14.51
N GLU A 238 58.92 -15.70 14.53
CA GLU A 238 59.91 -14.70 14.99
C GLU A 238 60.19 -14.80 16.50
N GLU A 239 59.18 -15.08 17.33
CA GLU A 239 59.32 -15.24 18.78
C GLU A 239 59.89 -16.61 19.21
N GLY A 240 60.21 -17.48 18.25
CA GLY A 240 61.07 -18.65 18.51
C GLY A 240 60.45 -19.75 19.37
N ILE A 241 59.13 -19.92 19.36
CA ILE A 241 58.47 -21.06 20.01
C ILE A 241 58.59 -22.29 19.09
N LYS A 242 59.76 -22.93 19.12
CA LYS A 242 59.90 -24.31 18.66
C LYS A 242 59.28 -25.22 19.72
N ASP A 243 58.14 -25.81 19.41
CA ASP A 243 57.53 -26.87 20.23
C ASP A 243 58.52 -28.02 20.42
N ASN A 244 58.92 -28.24 21.67
CA ASN A 244 59.63 -29.43 22.07
C ASN A 244 58.59 -30.54 22.26
N LYS A 245 58.53 -31.45 21.29
CA LYS A 245 57.65 -32.64 21.32
C LYS A 245 58.11 -33.56 22.46
N PRO A 246 57.24 -34.01 23.39
CA PRO A 246 57.66 -34.95 24.42
C PRO A 246 57.81 -36.34 23.79
N GLU A 247 59.03 -36.87 23.80
CA GLU A 247 59.28 -38.29 23.51
C GLU A 247 58.67 -39.14 24.63
N SER A 248 57.73 -39.98 24.25
CA SER A 248 57.22 -41.07 25.08
C SER A 248 58.26 -42.20 25.16
N GLY A 249 58.81 -42.45 26.35
CA GLY A 249 59.63 -43.62 26.64
C GLY A 249 59.58 -44.00 28.12
N SER A 250 58.75 -45.00 28.45
CA SER A 250 58.75 -45.71 29.74
C SER A 250 59.89 -46.75 29.75
N PRO A 251 60.54 -47.04 30.89
CA PRO A 251 60.13 -48.23 31.64
C PRO A 251 60.26 -48.10 33.17
N MET A 252 59.17 -48.46 33.86
CA MET A 252 59.22 -49.02 35.20
C MET A 252 59.51 -50.52 35.06
N ASP A 253 60.71 -50.96 35.40
CA ASP A 253 60.86 -52.24 36.10
C ASP A 253 62.25 -52.39 36.75
N GLN A 254 62.28 -53.19 37.81
CA GLN A 254 63.46 -53.67 38.56
C GLN A 254 63.92 -52.84 39.75
N LEU A 255 63.16 -52.99 40.84
CA LEU A 255 63.74 -52.97 42.19
C LEU A 255 63.04 -53.99 43.09
N ASN A 256 63.33 -55.29 42.91
CA ASN A 256 63.54 -56.17 44.06
C ASN A 256 64.43 -57.39 43.75
N ARG A 257 65.36 -57.64 44.69
CA ARG A 257 66.43 -58.63 44.75
C ARG A 257 65.93 -60.09 44.78
N LYS A 258 66.59 -61.00 44.05
CA LYS A 258 67.48 -62.09 44.56
C LYS A 258 67.75 -63.10 43.46
#